data_AF-A0AAN8WYC3-F1
#
_entry.id   AF-A0AAN8WYC3-F1
#
_cell.length_a   1.000
_cell.length_b   1.000
_cell.length_c   1.000
_cell.angle_alpha   90.00
_cell.angle_beta   90.00
_cell.angle_gamma   90.00
#
_symmetry.space_group_name_H-M   'P 1'
#
loop_
_entity.id
_entity.type
_entity.pdbx_description
1 polymer ?
#
loop_
_entity_poly.entity_id
_entity_poly.type
_entity_poly.pdbx_seq_one_letter_code
_entity_poly.pdbx_strand_id
1 'polypeptide(L)'
;MGSVELISGKALWGVICGTYILPSDEVVGEELQSATEHLRLGLLAYEKPSGNHYDEWSKSLDVGPKEKDFVKKIFPLLDLPASQSWDIFKLFLLNDFRGAEAALSEVLGSQRDEDTFLAQLWTFYLADRLHLLRCLRHIVANTSNKDHPYQSLFREFMLNVIDKDGNLGDSLVKQVMTCSRMTPPTTQSRGPHLPTHGHHSWLTHHLAELREVLATLMVYYGSTSRSPSPDTFQKLLLLAQGGGLGGRVEIQDGIHDVHKPLIDVLDATHVLLLTLIINADSPTK
;
A
#
# COMPACT_ATOMS: atom_id res chain seq x y z
N MET A 1 17.90 -10.23 -7.17
CA MET A 1 16.60 -10.59 -6.55
C MET A 1 15.54 -10.17 -7.54
N GLY A 2 14.63 -11.07 -7.92
CA GLY A 2 13.57 -10.74 -8.87
C GLY A 2 12.67 -9.66 -8.28
N SER A 3 12.23 -8.71 -9.11
CA SER A 3 11.24 -7.70 -8.71
C SER A 3 9.95 -8.39 -8.29
N VAL A 4 9.35 -7.94 -7.19
CA VAL A 4 8.06 -8.44 -6.71
C VAL A 4 7.00 -8.12 -7.74
N GLU A 5 6.24 -9.14 -8.15
CA GLU A 5 5.08 -8.95 -9.02
C GLU A 5 3.97 -8.26 -8.23
N LEU A 6 3.50 -7.12 -8.72
CA LEU A 6 2.43 -6.36 -8.09
C LEU A 6 1.08 -6.94 -8.49
N ILE A 7 0.19 -7.07 -7.52
CA ILE A 7 -1.21 -7.49 -7.71
C ILE A 7 -2.15 -6.33 -7.41
N SER A 8 -3.37 -6.35 -7.97
CA SER A 8 -4.40 -5.36 -7.61
C SER A 8 -5.00 -5.68 -6.25
N GLY A 9 -4.78 -4.79 -5.28
CA GLY A 9 -5.42 -4.87 -3.97
C GLY A 9 -6.95 -4.78 -4.06
N LYS A 10 -7.47 -4.00 -5.00
CA LYS A 10 -8.92 -3.88 -5.24
C LYS A 10 -9.51 -5.19 -5.76
N ALA A 11 -8.84 -5.86 -6.70
CA ALA A 11 -9.27 -7.16 -7.21
C ALA A 11 -9.24 -8.22 -6.11
N LEU A 12 -8.14 -8.31 -5.35
CA LEU A 12 -8.01 -9.24 -4.23
C LEU A 12 -9.11 -8.99 -3.18
N TRP A 13 -9.40 -7.73 -2.84
CA TRP A 13 -10.49 -7.39 -1.92
C TRP A 13 -11.84 -7.95 -2.38
N GLY A 14 -12.13 -7.86 -3.68
CA GLY A 14 -13.35 -8.40 -4.28
C GLY A 14 -13.52 -9.90 -4.06
N VAL A 15 -12.42 -10.64 -3.95
CA VAL A 15 -12.40 -12.09 -3.69
C VAL A 15 -12.50 -12.41 -2.19
N ILE A 16 -11.72 -11.72 -1.35
CA ILE A 16 -11.52 -12.14 0.05
C ILE A 16 -12.51 -11.54 1.05
N CYS A 17 -13.29 -10.51 0.67
CA CYS A 17 -14.12 -9.75 1.62
C CYS A 17 -15.33 -10.51 2.17
N GLY A 18 -15.80 -11.56 1.48
CA GLY A 18 -16.85 -12.46 1.98
C GLY A 18 -18.28 -11.88 2.00
N THR A 19 -18.60 -10.86 1.19
CA THR A 19 -19.86 -10.10 1.32
C THR A 19 -20.93 -10.29 0.23
N TYR A 20 -20.57 -10.61 -1.02
CA TYR A 20 -21.54 -10.63 -2.12
C TYR A 20 -21.61 -11.98 -2.84
N ILE A 21 -20.49 -12.40 -3.42
CA ILE A 21 -20.30 -13.71 -4.01
C ILE A 21 -19.21 -14.35 -3.17
N LEU A 22 -19.42 -15.59 -2.75
CA LEU A 22 -18.43 -16.36 -2.01
C LEU A 22 -17.75 -17.33 -2.97
N PRO A 23 -16.56 -16.98 -3.51
CA PRO A 23 -15.69 -17.96 -4.13
C PRO A 23 -15.43 -19.14 -3.18
N SER A 24 -15.06 -20.29 -3.75
CA SER A 24 -14.68 -21.44 -2.94
C SER A 24 -13.34 -21.20 -2.23
N ASP A 25 -13.08 -21.93 -1.15
CA ASP A 25 -11.82 -21.83 -0.40
C ASP A 25 -10.60 -22.08 -1.29
N GLU A 26 -10.72 -22.93 -2.32
CA GLU A 26 -9.66 -23.17 -3.30
C GLU A 26 -9.33 -21.90 -4.09
N VAL A 27 -10.34 -21.22 -4.64
CA VAL A 27 -10.15 -19.97 -5.41
C VAL A 27 -9.58 -18.87 -4.53
N VAL A 28 -10.12 -18.70 -3.32
CA VAL A 28 -9.57 -17.71 -2.37
C VAL A 28 -8.12 -18.07 -2.00
N GLY A 29 -7.84 -19.36 -1.79
CA GLY A 29 -6.50 -19.85 -1.47
C GLY A 29 -5.49 -19.57 -2.58
N GLU A 30 -5.85 -19.79 -3.85
CA GLU A 30 -5.01 -19.48 -5.01
C GLU A 30 -4.71 -17.98 -5.12
N GLU A 31 -5.72 -17.13 -4.94
CA GLU A 31 -5.57 -15.66 -4.96
C GLU A 31 -4.72 -15.15 -3.78
N LEU A 32 -4.84 -15.77 -2.59
CA LEU A 32 -3.96 -15.44 -1.47
C LEU A 32 -2.52 -15.88 -1.74
N GLN A 33 -2.32 -17.05 -2.36
CA GLN A 33 -0.99 -17.53 -2.69
C GLN A 33 -0.30 -16.63 -3.72
N SER A 34 -1.00 -16.23 -4.78
CA SER A 34 -0.47 -15.28 -5.78
C SER A 34 -0.13 -13.92 -5.16
N ALA A 35 -0.91 -13.49 -4.16
CA ALA A 35 -0.73 -12.24 -3.44
C ALA A 35 0.38 -12.26 -2.37
N THR A 36 0.95 -13.42 -2.05
CA THR A 36 1.75 -13.64 -0.83
C THR A 36 2.87 -12.62 -0.62
N GLU A 37 3.75 -12.46 -1.61
CA GLU A 37 4.91 -11.57 -1.45
C GLU A 37 4.49 -10.11 -1.34
N HIS A 38 3.46 -9.70 -2.10
CA HIS A 38 2.95 -8.34 -2.05
C HIS A 38 2.27 -8.03 -0.71
N LEU A 39 1.48 -8.96 -0.16
CA LEU A 39 0.86 -8.84 1.16
C LEU A 39 1.93 -8.81 2.29
N ARG A 40 2.96 -9.65 2.19
CA ARG A 40 4.03 -9.76 3.19
C ARG A 40 4.90 -8.50 3.26
N LEU A 41 5.23 -7.93 2.09
CA LEU A 41 6.04 -6.72 2.00
C LEU A 41 5.22 -5.44 2.20
N GLY A 42 3.93 -5.45 1.85
CA GLY A 42 3.05 -4.29 1.91
C GLY A 42 3.66 -3.09 1.17
N LEU A 43 3.81 -1.96 1.86
CA LEU A 43 4.40 -0.74 1.29
C LEU A 43 5.88 -0.89 0.91
N LEU A 44 6.60 -1.89 1.45
CA LEU A 44 8.00 -2.15 1.07
C LEU A 44 8.13 -2.81 -0.31
N ALA A 45 7.03 -3.30 -0.90
CA ALA A 45 7.04 -3.82 -2.26
C ALA A 45 7.26 -2.72 -3.31
N TYR A 46 6.97 -1.45 -2.97
CA TYR A 46 7.09 -0.30 -3.87
C TYR A 46 8.49 0.30 -3.77
N GLU A 47 9.38 -0.15 -4.64
CA GLU A 47 10.80 0.20 -4.59
C GLU A 47 11.06 1.63 -5.09
N LYS A 48 12.20 2.20 -4.70
CA LYS A 48 12.66 3.47 -5.27
C LYS A 48 13.42 3.20 -6.58
N PRO A 49 13.26 4.05 -7.61
CA PRO A 49 14.07 3.96 -8.81
C PRO A 49 15.57 4.04 -8.47
N SER A 50 16.39 3.19 -9.09
CA SER A 50 17.84 3.23 -8.92
C SER A 50 18.55 2.74 -10.19
N GLY A 51 19.82 3.13 -10.35
CA GLY A 51 20.64 2.73 -11.50
C GLY A 51 20.02 3.12 -12.85
N ASN A 52 20.19 2.26 -13.85
CA ASN A 52 19.68 2.47 -15.21
C ASN A 52 18.39 1.67 -15.48
N HIS A 53 17.45 1.71 -14.53
CA HIS A 53 16.24 0.88 -14.52
C HIS A 53 15.39 0.97 -15.80
N TYR A 54 15.36 2.13 -16.47
CA TYR A 54 14.57 2.31 -17.68
C TYR A 54 15.21 1.62 -18.90
N ASP A 55 16.52 1.77 -19.09
CA ASP A 55 17.20 1.11 -20.22
C ASP A 55 17.20 -0.41 -20.05
N GLU A 56 17.33 -0.90 -18.83
CA GLU A 56 17.23 -2.33 -18.51
C GLU A 56 15.83 -2.87 -18.83
N TRP A 57 14.78 -2.19 -18.33
CA TRP A 57 13.39 -2.56 -18.61
C TRP A 57 13.07 -2.52 -20.11
N SER A 58 13.43 -1.44 -20.80
CA SER A 58 13.07 -1.22 -22.22
C SER A 58 13.74 -2.21 -23.19
N LYS A 59 14.86 -2.83 -22.79
CA LYS A 59 15.53 -3.92 -23.53
C LYS A 59 14.99 -5.30 -23.18
N SER A 60 14.43 -5.46 -21.97
CA SER A 60 13.99 -6.76 -21.45
C SER A 60 12.64 -7.25 -21.98
N LEU A 61 11.77 -6.33 -22.43
CA LEU A 61 10.41 -6.63 -22.85
C LEU A 61 10.13 -6.14 -24.27
N ASP A 62 9.38 -6.94 -25.02
CA ASP A 62 8.84 -6.57 -26.33
C ASP A 62 7.61 -5.65 -26.15
N VAL A 63 7.90 -4.40 -25.79
CA VAL A 63 6.91 -3.34 -25.58
C VAL A 63 7.03 -2.33 -26.71
N GLY A 64 5.88 -1.92 -27.25
CA GLY A 64 5.78 -0.97 -28.34
C GLY A 64 6.36 0.42 -28.01
N PRO A 65 6.73 1.23 -29.03
CA PRO A 65 7.33 2.54 -28.80
C PRO A 65 6.42 3.50 -28.01
N LYS A 66 5.11 3.49 -28.28
CA LYS A 66 4.14 4.36 -27.59
C LYS A 66 4.07 4.05 -26.11
N GLU A 67 4.02 2.77 -25.76
CA GLU A 67 3.99 2.28 -24.39
C GLU A 67 5.30 2.58 -23.66
N LYS A 68 6.44 2.44 -24.34
CA LYS A 68 7.75 2.85 -23.80
C LYS A 68 7.80 4.35 -23.48
N ASP A 69 7.33 5.19 -24.40
CA ASP A 69 7.25 6.63 -24.17
C ASP A 69 6.24 7.01 -23.08
N PHE A 70 5.15 6.25 -22.96
CA PHE A 70 4.20 6.41 -21.87
C PHE A 70 4.83 6.05 -20.51
N VAL A 71 5.56 4.93 -20.41
CA VAL A 71 6.25 4.53 -19.18
C VAL A 71 7.29 5.56 -18.75
N LYS A 72 7.97 6.25 -19.68
CA LYS A 72 8.85 7.38 -19.34
C LYS A 72 8.15 8.50 -18.59
N LYS A 73 6.84 8.67 -18.78
CA LYS A 73 6.01 9.66 -18.07
C LYS A 73 5.51 9.11 -16.73
N ILE A 74 5.22 7.81 -16.65
CA ILE A 74 4.68 7.17 -15.44
C ILE A 74 5.74 6.98 -14.36
N PHE A 75 6.92 6.46 -14.68
CA PHE A 75 7.90 6.11 -13.64
C PHE A 75 8.34 7.30 -12.77
N PRO A 76 8.57 8.52 -13.29
CA PRO A 76 8.86 9.67 -12.43
C PRO A 76 7.61 10.10 -11.67
N LEU A 77 6.42 10.03 -12.29
CA LEU A 77 5.16 10.37 -11.65
C LEU A 77 4.94 9.50 -10.39
N LEU A 78 5.05 8.17 -10.52
CA LEU A 78 4.81 7.22 -9.43
C LEU A 78 5.99 7.10 -8.46
N ASP A 79 7.20 7.54 -8.86
CA ASP A 79 8.47 7.35 -8.14
C ASP A 79 8.73 5.86 -7.87
N LEU A 80 8.67 5.09 -8.96
CA LEU A 80 8.89 3.66 -9.02
C LEU A 80 9.86 3.32 -10.17
N PRO A 81 10.56 2.18 -10.12
CA PRO A 81 11.26 1.65 -11.28
C PRO A 81 10.33 1.49 -12.50
N ALA A 82 10.93 1.47 -13.70
CA ALA A 82 10.17 1.35 -14.95
C ALA A 82 9.37 0.03 -15.03
N SER A 83 9.92 -1.07 -14.47
CA SER A 83 9.23 -2.36 -14.37
C SER A 83 7.95 -2.28 -13.54
N GLN A 84 8.02 -1.75 -12.32
CA GLN A 84 6.85 -1.62 -11.46
C GLN A 84 5.84 -0.61 -12.00
N SER A 85 6.32 0.46 -12.63
CA SER A 85 5.45 1.43 -13.30
C SER A 85 4.66 0.80 -14.45
N TRP A 86 5.30 -0.11 -15.20
CA TRP A 86 4.65 -0.92 -16.21
C TRP A 86 3.64 -1.90 -15.61
N ASP A 87 3.96 -2.53 -14.47
CA ASP A 87 3.02 -3.42 -13.78
C ASP A 87 1.77 -2.68 -13.29
N ILE A 88 1.92 -1.49 -12.69
CA ILE A 88 0.79 -0.64 -12.31
C ILE A 88 -0.05 -0.23 -13.52
N PHE A 89 0.59 0.09 -14.65
CA PHE A 89 -0.12 0.40 -15.89
C PHE A 89 -0.94 -0.80 -16.39
N LYS A 90 -0.36 -2.01 -16.42
CA LYS A 90 -1.10 -3.25 -16.78
C LYS A 90 -2.27 -3.50 -15.81
N LEU A 91 -2.05 -3.34 -14.51
CA LEU A 91 -3.10 -3.52 -13.51
C LEU A 91 -4.24 -2.51 -13.70
N PHE A 92 -3.92 -1.26 -14.01
CA PHE A 92 -4.93 -0.25 -14.31
C PHE A 92 -5.74 -0.61 -15.56
N LEU A 93 -5.07 -1.04 -16.63
CA LEU A 93 -5.72 -1.49 -17.87
C LEU A 93 -6.67 -2.66 -17.62
N LEU A 94 -6.28 -3.62 -16.77
CA LEU A 94 -7.08 -4.79 -16.48
C LEU A 94 -8.31 -4.48 -15.59
N ASN A 95 -8.16 -3.57 -14.63
CA ASN A 95 -9.15 -3.41 -13.55
C ASN A 95 -10.07 -2.20 -13.75
N ASP A 96 -9.53 -1.06 -14.18
CA ASP A 96 -10.22 0.23 -14.14
C ASP A 96 -10.35 0.92 -15.51
N PHE A 97 -9.55 0.53 -16.50
CA PHE A 97 -9.74 1.02 -17.86
C PHE A 97 -11.03 0.44 -18.47
N ARG A 98 -11.87 1.32 -19.03
CA ARG A 98 -13.17 0.96 -19.65
C ARG A 98 -13.17 1.08 -21.17
N GLY A 99 -12.05 1.46 -21.79
CA GLY A 99 -11.92 1.56 -23.24
C GLY A 99 -11.56 0.23 -23.89
N ALA A 100 -11.82 0.12 -25.20
CA ALA A 100 -11.29 -0.98 -26.02
C ALA A 100 -9.78 -0.78 -26.28
N GLU A 101 -9.07 -1.83 -26.69
CA GLU A 101 -7.63 -1.77 -27.00
C GLU A 101 -7.31 -0.71 -28.08
N ALA A 102 -8.15 -0.60 -29.12
CA ALA A 102 -8.01 0.45 -30.14
C ALA A 102 -8.08 1.87 -29.55
N ALA A 103 -8.87 2.07 -28.48
CA ALA A 103 -8.98 3.36 -27.80
C ALA A 103 -7.70 3.70 -27.00
N LEU A 104 -6.92 2.71 -26.57
CA LEU A 104 -5.66 2.98 -25.87
C LEU A 104 -4.64 3.67 -26.78
N SER A 105 -4.51 3.21 -28.03
CA SER A 105 -3.57 3.81 -29.00
C SER A 105 -3.95 5.26 -29.37
N GLU A 106 -5.24 5.58 -29.36
CA GLU A 106 -5.77 6.94 -29.55
C GLU A 106 -5.51 7.81 -28.33
N VAL A 107 -5.79 7.31 -27.12
CA VAL A 107 -5.53 8.01 -25.86
C VAL A 107 -4.05 8.36 -25.72
N LEU A 108 -3.15 7.39 -25.99
CA LEU A 108 -1.70 7.61 -25.96
C LEU A 108 -1.19 8.48 -27.12
N GLY A 109 -2.02 8.73 -28.15
CA GLY A 109 -1.69 9.60 -29.28
C GLY A 109 -2.09 11.07 -29.09
N SER A 110 -2.92 11.37 -28.09
CA SER A 110 -3.47 12.70 -27.82
C SER A 110 -2.96 13.18 -26.46
N GLN A 111 -2.14 14.24 -26.45
CA GLN A 111 -1.55 14.77 -25.21
C GLN A 111 -2.61 15.06 -24.12
N ARG A 112 -3.76 15.62 -24.51
CA ARG A 112 -4.86 15.94 -23.58
C ARG A 112 -5.46 14.68 -22.97
N ASP A 113 -5.69 13.65 -23.78
CA ASP A 113 -6.31 12.41 -23.31
C ASP A 113 -5.32 11.59 -22.49
N GLU A 114 -4.04 11.61 -22.88
CA GLU A 114 -2.93 11.02 -22.13
C GLU A 114 -2.75 11.67 -20.74
N ASP A 115 -2.82 13.01 -20.62
CA ASP A 115 -2.74 13.68 -19.32
C ASP A 115 -3.94 13.32 -18.42
N THR A 116 -5.14 13.18 -19.02
CA THR A 116 -6.33 12.70 -18.30
C THR A 116 -6.15 11.25 -17.82
N PHE A 117 -5.57 10.41 -18.68
CA PHE A 117 -5.29 9.02 -18.40
C PHE A 117 -4.21 8.86 -17.30
N LEU A 118 -3.15 9.69 -17.31
CA LEU A 118 -2.14 9.75 -16.26
C LEU A 118 -2.75 10.12 -14.89
N ALA A 119 -3.69 11.06 -14.86
CA ALA A 119 -4.39 11.43 -13.62
C ALA A 119 -5.26 10.29 -13.06
N GLN A 120 -5.91 9.52 -13.94
CA GLN A 120 -6.66 8.32 -13.55
C GLN A 120 -5.74 7.22 -13.03
N LEU A 121 -4.64 6.94 -13.73
CA LEU A 121 -3.62 5.98 -13.32
C LEU A 121 -3.01 6.34 -11.95
N TRP A 122 -2.72 7.62 -11.73
CA TRP A 122 -2.25 8.13 -10.44
C TRP A 122 -3.24 7.84 -9.31
N THR A 123 -4.53 8.09 -9.55
CA THR A 123 -5.58 7.84 -8.56
C THR A 123 -5.75 6.34 -8.30
N PHE A 124 -5.72 5.52 -9.36
CA PHE A 124 -5.72 4.06 -9.24
C PHE A 124 -4.56 3.57 -8.39
N TYR A 125 -3.34 4.02 -8.69
CA TYR A 125 -2.13 3.63 -7.97
C TYR A 125 -2.23 3.91 -6.45
N LEU A 126 -2.62 5.13 -6.08
CA LEU A 126 -2.75 5.50 -4.67
C LEU A 126 -3.87 4.71 -3.97
N ALA A 127 -4.99 4.51 -4.65
CA ALA A 127 -6.13 3.78 -4.09
C ALA A 127 -5.84 2.28 -3.95
N ASP A 128 -5.21 1.66 -4.94
CA ASP A 128 -4.98 0.22 -4.98
C ASP A 128 -3.95 -0.22 -3.93
N ARG A 129 -2.89 0.59 -3.71
CA ARG A 129 -1.96 0.44 -2.58
C ARG A 129 -2.68 0.36 -1.24
N LEU A 130 -3.63 1.26 -1.00
CA LEU A 130 -4.44 1.25 0.22
C LEU A 130 -5.36 0.02 0.32
N HIS A 131 -5.90 -0.47 -0.81
CA HIS A 131 -6.70 -1.70 -0.81
C HIS A 131 -5.87 -2.93 -0.43
N LEU A 132 -4.62 -3.02 -0.87
CA LEU A 132 -3.72 -4.11 -0.46
C LEU A 132 -3.53 -4.14 1.06
N LEU A 133 -3.30 -2.98 1.68
CA LEU A 133 -3.16 -2.88 3.14
C LEU A 133 -4.45 -3.29 3.86
N ARG A 134 -5.61 -2.90 3.31
CA ARG A 134 -6.92 -3.32 3.82
C ARG A 134 -7.10 -4.83 3.71
N CYS A 135 -6.62 -5.46 2.63
CA CYS A 135 -6.66 -6.91 2.48
C CYS A 135 -5.87 -7.59 3.60
N LEU A 136 -4.63 -7.15 3.86
CA LEU A 136 -3.84 -7.70 4.96
C LEU A 136 -4.54 -7.52 6.31
N ARG A 137 -5.02 -6.31 6.64
CA ARG A 137 -5.75 -6.09 7.90
C ARG A 137 -6.98 -6.99 8.03
N HIS A 138 -7.73 -7.16 6.93
CA HIS A 138 -8.92 -8.00 6.90
C HIS A 138 -8.58 -9.47 7.18
N ILE A 139 -7.51 -9.99 6.59
CA ILE A 139 -7.01 -11.34 6.86
C ILE A 139 -6.66 -11.46 8.35
N VAL A 140 -5.83 -10.55 8.89
CA VAL A 140 -5.39 -10.58 10.30
C VAL A 140 -6.59 -10.53 11.25
N ALA A 141 -7.53 -9.62 11.03
CA ALA A 141 -8.71 -9.42 11.87
C ALA A 141 -9.66 -10.62 11.88
N ASN A 142 -9.73 -11.36 10.78
CA ASN A 142 -10.66 -12.47 10.63
C ASN A 142 -10.04 -13.84 10.91
N THR A 143 -8.77 -13.92 11.32
CA THR A 143 -8.14 -15.20 11.76
C THR A 143 -8.87 -15.85 12.95
N SER A 144 -9.54 -15.06 13.78
CA SER A 144 -10.29 -15.52 14.97
C SER A 144 -11.80 -15.24 14.88
N ASN A 145 -12.27 -14.65 13.78
CA ASN A 145 -13.68 -14.31 13.60
C ASN A 145 -14.46 -15.51 13.06
N LYS A 146 -15.17 -16.22 13.95
CA LYS A 146 -15.93 -17.44 13.59
C LYS A 146 -17.06 -17.21 12.59
N ASP A 147 -17.53 -15.98 12.45
CA ASP A 147 -18.61 -15.63 11.53
C ASP A 147 -18.11 -15.35 10.10
N HIS A 148 -16.78 -15.24 9.91
CA HIS A 148 -16.21 -15.00 8.60
C HIS A 148 -16.10 -16.31 7.79
N PRO A 149 -16.59 -16.36 6.54
CA PRO A 149 -16.61 -17.60 5.74
C PRO A 149 -15.22 -18.21 5.55
N TYR A 150 -14.20 -17.37 5.33
CA TYR A 150 -12.82 -17.80 5.11
C TYR A 150 -11.96 -17.83 6.39
N GLN A 151 -12.55 -17.86 7.59
CA GLN A 151 -11.81 -17.79 8.84
C GLN A 151 -10.70 -18.86 8.95
N SER A 152 -11.01 -20.12 8.63
CA SER A 152 -10.06 -21.22 8.74
C SER A 152 -8.91 -21.07 7.74
N LEU A 153 -9.23 -20.71 6.48
CA LEU A 153 -8.26 -20.41 5.45
C LEU A 153 -7.33 -19.25 5.85
N PHE A 154 -7.88 -18.14 6.34
CA PHE A 154 -7.08 -17.00 6.81
C PHE A 154 -6.18 -17.35 7.99
N ARG A 155 -6.67 -18.16 8.93
CA ARG A 155 -5.87 -18.63 10.07
C ARG A 155 -4.69 -19.47 9.59
N GLU A 156 -4.91 -20.40 8.67
CA GLU A 156 -3.84 -21.23 8.11
C GLU A 156 -2.85 -20.42 7.27
N PHE A 157 -3.34 -19.52 6.42
CA PHE A 157 -2.50 -18.62 5.62
C PHE A 157 -1.62 -17.73 6.51
N MET A 158 -2.17 -17.19 7.59
CA MET A 158 -1.40 -16.39 8.55
C MET A 158 -0.32 -17.19 9.25
N LEU A 159 -0.64 -18.39 9.75
CA LEU A 159 0.29 -19.24 10.50
C LEU A 159 1.39 -19.85 9.62
N ASN A 160 1.06 -20.23 8.39
CA ASN A 160 1.95 -21.02 7.54
C ASN A 160 2.66 -20.19 6.46
N VAL A 161 2.17 -18.99 6.14
CA VAL A 161 2.66 -18.18 5.02
C VAL A 161 3.05 -16.77 5.47
N ILE A 162 2.09 -15.94 5.89
CA ILE A 162 2.33 -14.50 6.13
C ILE A 162 3.20 -14.25 7.37
N ASP A 163 2.88 -14.90 8.50
CA ASP A 163 3.56 -14.73 9.78
C ASP A 163 4.23 -16.03 10.25
N LYS A 164 4.68 -16.85 9.30
CA LYS A 164 5.34 -18.15 9.57
C LYS A 164 6.49 -18.03 10.58
N ASP A 165 7.29 -16.97 10.44
CA ASP A 165 8.45 -16.73 11.30
C ASP A 165 8.15 -15.79 12.47
N GLY A 166 6.91 -15.30 12.61
CA GLY A 166 6.52 -14.36 13.67
C GLY A 166 6.99 -12.92 13.49
N ASN A 167 7.47 -12.57 12.30
CA ASN A 167 8.13 -11.30 11.99
C ASN A 167 7.21 -10.27 11.32
N LEU A 168 5.90 -10.55 11.19
CA LEU A 168 4.97 -9.61 10.56
C LEU A 168 4.95 -8.26 11.28
N GLY A 169 4.95 -8.27 12.62
CA GLY A 169 5.00 -7.04 13.43
C GLY A 169 6.20 -6.15 13.10
N ASP A 170 7.40 -6.73 13.01
CA ASP A 170 8.61 -5.97 12.67
C ASP A 170 8.57 -5.44 11.22
N SER A 171 8.01 -6.22 10.28
CA SER A 171 7.80 -5.77 8.88
C SER A 171 6.85 -4.56 8.82
N LEU A 172 5.73 -4.61 9.54
CA LEU A 172 4.76 -3.53 9.62
C LEU A 172 5.35 -2.28 10.29
N VAL A 173 6.11 -2.42 11.37
CA VAL A 173 6.82 -1.27 11.98
C VAL A 173 7.83 -0.67 11.01
N LYS A 174 8.58 -1.50 10.27
CA LYS A 174 9.49 -1.02 9.22
C LYS A 174 8.74 -0.21 8.15
N GLN A 175 7.55 -0.65 7.74
CA GLN A 175 6.69 0.11 6.83
C GLN A 175 6.31 1.48 7.40
N VAL A 176 5.89 1.55 8.67
CA VAL A 176 5.60 2.83 9.34
C VAL A 176 6.83 3.75 9.34
N MET A 177 8.00 3.23 9.73
CA MET A 177 9.25 4.02 9.79
C MET A 177 9.73 4.52 8.43
N THR A 178 9.52 3.74 7.36
CA THR A 178 9.88 4.15 6.00
C THR A 178 8.90 5.20 5.49
N CYS A 179 7.60 4.96 5.68
CA CYS A 179 6.57 5.89 5.24
C CYS A 179 6.59 7.19 6.03
N SER A 180 6.99 7.14 7.31
CA SER A 180 7.08 8.34 8.14
C SER A 180 8.11 9.36 7.63
N ARG A 181 9.00 8.98 6.71
CA ARG A 181 10.05 9.87 6.17
C ARG A 181 9.73 10.39 4.77
N MET A 182 8.56 10.04 4.22
CA MET A 182 8.18 10.48 2.88
C MET A 182 7.68 11.92 2.90
N THR A 183 7.99 12.66 1.84
CA THR A 183 7.57 14.04 1.62
C THR A 183 6.49 14.10 0.52
N PRO A 184 5.60 15.10 0.56
CA PRO A 184 4.62 15.30 -0.50
C PRO A 184 5.28 15.48 -1.89
N PRO A 185 4.66 14.96 -2.96
CA PRO A 185 5.19 15.08 -4.30
C PRO A 185 5.13 16.53 -4.79
N THR A 186 6.14 16.92 -5.55
CA THR A 186 6.20 18.21 -6.26
C THR A 186 6.40 17.95 -7.75
N THR A 187 6.13 18.93 -8.60
CA THR A 187 6.45 18.82 -10.04
C THR A 187 7.95 18.65 -10.29
N GLN A 188 8.80 19.13 -9.38
CA GLN A 188 10.25 18.91 -9.44
C GLN A 188 10.62 17.45 -9.14
N SER A 189 9.94 16.80 -8.18
CA SER A 189 10.24 15.42 -7.82
C SER A 189 9.53 14.37 -8.67
N ARG A 190 8.31 14.67 -9.18
CA ARG A 190 7.46 13.73 -9.93
C ARG A 190 7.32 14.04 -11.42
N GLY A 191 7.96 15.11 -11.89
CA GLY A 191 7.86 15.57 -13.27
C GLY A 191 6.59 16.38 -13.58
N PRO A 192 6.42 16.79 -14.84
CA PRO A 192 5.38 17.75 -15.24
C PRO A 192 3.95 17.17 -15.22
N HIS A 193 3.81 15.84 -15.19
CA HIS A 193 2.51 15.17 -15.26
C HIS A 193 1.85 14.96 -13.89
N LEU A 194 2.41 15.54 -12.82
CA LEU A 194 1.75 15.52 -11.51
C LEU A 194 0.39 16.24 -11.62
N PRO A 195 -0.74 15.61 -11.26
CA PRO A 195 -2.04 16.25 -11.35
C PRO A 195 -2.12 17.55 -10.52
N THR A 196 -3.00 18.48 -10.89
CA THR A 196 -3.14 19.80 -10.23
C THR A 196 -3.32 19.72 -8.71
N HIS A 197 -4.06 18.72 -8.22
CA HIS A 197 -4.26 18.45 -6.79
C HIS A 197 -3.51 17.19 -6.32
N GLY A 198 -2.47 16.79 -7.06
CA GLY A 198 -1.69 15.58 -6.83
C GLY A 198 -1.11 15.51 -5.43
N HIS A 199 -0.55 16.61 -4.92
CA HIS A 199 -0.01 16.70 -3.56
C HIS A 199 -1.06 16.44 -2.47
N HIS A 200 -2.26 17.02 -2.56
CA HIS A 200 -3.35 16.77 -1.60
C HIS A 200 -3.85 15.32 -1.67
N SER A 201 -4.06 14.81 -2.88
CA SER A 201 -4.52 13.43 -3.08
C SER A 201 -3.50 12.43 -2.54
N TRP A 202 -2.21 12.69 -2.75
CA TRP A 202 -1.12 11.89 -2.20
C TRP A 202 -1.12 11.93 -0.68
N LEU A 203 -1.19 13.12 -0.07
CA LEU A 203 -1.14 13.26 1.38
C LEU A 203 -2.32 12.54 2.05
N THR A 204 -3.52 12.66 1.48
CA THR A 204 -4.70 11.94 1.95
C THR A 204 -4.49 10.43 1.93
N HIS A 205 -3.98 9.88 0.82
CA HIS A 205 -3.72 8.44 0.73
C HIS A 205 -2.56 8.01 1.63
N HIS A 206 -1.50 8.80 1.72
CA HIS A 206 -0.34 8.51 2.55
C HIS A 206 -0.70 8.42 4.05
N LEU A 207 -1.49 9.38 4.55
CA LEU A 207 -2.00 9.35 5.92
C LEU A 207 -2.94 8.16 6.15
N ALA A 208 -3.77 7.82 5.14
CA ALA A 208 -4.64 6.64 5.20
C ALA A 208 -3.85 5.33 5.21
N GLU A 209 -2.78 5.21 4.42
CA GLU A 209 -1.87 4.07 4.40
C GLU A 209 -1.18 3.88 5.76
N LEU A 210 -0.60 4.96 6.32
CA LEU A 210 -0.01 4.93 7.67
C LEU A 210 -1.01 4.44 8.72
N ARG A 211 -2.23 4.99 8.69
CA ARG A 211 -3.31 4.58 9.59
C ARG A 211 -3.63 3.09 9.42
N GLU A 212 -3.71 2.60 8.19
CA GLU A 212 -4.06 1.21 7.88
C GLU A 212 -2.99 0.24 8.41
N VAL A 213 -1.70 0.59 8.26
CA VAL A 213 -0.59 -0.19 8.82
C VAL A 213 -0.65 -0.22 10.35
N LEU A 214 -0.89 0.92 11.01
CA LEU A 214 -1.03 0.98 12.47
C LEU A 214 -2.25 0.19 12.98
N ALA A 215 -3.38 0.28 12.27
CA ALA A 215 -4.56 -0.50 12.59
C ALA A 215 -4.29 -2.00 12.44
N THR A 216 -3.49 -2.39 11.44
CA THR A 216 -3.04 -3.79 11.27
C THR A 216 -2.16 -4.23 12.44
N LEU A 217 -1.20 -3.41 12.86
CA LEU A 217 -0.37 -3.66 14.05
C LEU A 217 -1.21 -3.82 15.32
N MET A 218 -2.21 -2.96 15.50
CA MET A 218 -3.10 -3.00 16.66
C MET A 218 -3.89 -4.31 16.70
N VAL A 219 -4.45 -4.74 15.57
CA VAL A 219 -5.15 -6.02 15.50
C VAL A 219 -4.17 -7.19 15.66
N TYR A 220 -2.98 -7.12 15.07
CA TYR A 220 -1.97 -8.16 15.18
C TYR A 220 -1.53 -8.39 16.64
N TYR A 221 -1.11 -7.35 17.36
CA TYR A 221 -0.72 -7.49 18.77
C TYR A 221 -1.92 -7.70 19.71
N GLY A 222 -3.12 -7.28 19.33
CA GLY A 222 -4.33 -7.54 20.11
C GLY A 222 -4.86 -8.97 19.97
N SER A 223 -4.61 -9.62 18.83
CA SER A 223 -5.11 -10.98 18.52
C SER A 223 -4.08 -12.08 18.71
N THR A 224 -2.80 -11.76 18.49
CA THR A 224 -1.69 -12.66 18.78
C THR A 224 -1.17 -12.30 20.16
N SER A 225 -1.02 -13.25 21.09
CA SER A 225 -0.43 -12.98 22.42
C SER A 225 1.05 -12.59 22.38
N ARG A 226 1.51 -12.04 21.25
CA ARG A 226 2.85 -11.56 20.97
C ARG A 226 2.96 -10.10 21.44
N SER A 227 4.16 -9.72 21.80
CA SER A 227 4.52 -8.33 22.07
C SER A 227 5.69 -7.95 21.16
N PRO A 228 5.81 -6.66 20.77
CA PRO A 228 6.98 -6.20 20.04
C PRO A 228 8.25 -6.38 20.87
N SER A 229 9.39 -6.51 20.18
CA SER A 229 10.70 -6.42 20.83
C SER A 229 10.89 -5.04 21.48
N PRO A 230 11.77 -4.90 22.51
CA PRO A 230 12.06 -3.59 23.10
C PRO A 230 12.53 -2.53 22.08
N ASP A 231 13.32 -2.93 21.08
CA ASP A 231 13.78 -2.06 19.99
C ASP A 231 12.60 -1.62 19.09
N THR A 232 11.73 -2.57 18.73
CA THR A 232 10.52 -2.30 17.96
C THR A 232 9.58 -1.34 18.70
N PHE A 233 9.39 -1.55 20.01
CA PHE A 233 8.61 -0.65 20.86
C PHE A 233 9.22 0.75 20.95
N GLN A 234 10.54 0.85 21.15
CA GLN A 234 11.23 2.13 21.21
C GLN A 234 11.04 2.93 19.91
N LYS A 235 11.11 2.28 18.74
CA LYS A 235 10.85 2.93 17.44
C LYS A 235 9.45 3.51 17.36
N LEU A 236 8.43 2.76 17.78
CA LEU A 236 7.04 3.22 17.82
C LEU A 236 6.89 4.40 18.79
N LEU A 237 7.48 4.33 19.99
CA LEU A 237 7.42 5.41 20.97
C LEU A 237 8.07 6.70 20.45
N LEU A 238 9.21 6.60 19.75
CA LEU A 238 9.87 7.76 19.15
C LEU A 238 9.01 8.45 18.10
N LEU A 239 8.16 7.72 17.37
CA LEU A 239 7.22 8.31 16.41
C LEU A 239 6.11 9.16 17.07
N ALA A 240 5.85 8.95 18.36
CA ALA A 240 4.88 9.76 19.12
C ALA A 240 5.50 11.07 19.65
N GLN A 241 6.84 11.15 19.68
CA GLN A 241 7.54 12.36 20.10
C GLN A 241 7.52 13.41 18.98
N GLY A 242 7.53 14.70 19.32
CA GLY A 242 7.66 15.78 18.34
C GLY A 242 6.40 16.06 17.49
N GLY A 243 5.20 15.89 18.07
CA GLY A 243 3.93 16.23 17.41
C GLY A 243 3.18 15.04 16.78
N GLY A 244 3.64 13.81 17.00
CA GLY A 244 3.00 12.61 16.47
C GLY A 244 3.29 12.39 14.99
N LEU A 245 2.57 11.46 14.37
CA LEU A 245 2.78 11.12 12.96
C LEU A 245 2.26 12.22 12.03
N GLY A 246 1.23 12.95 12.47
CA GLY A 246 0.67 14.10 11.75
C GLY A 246 1.39 15.43 11.98
N GLY A 247 2.15 15.58 13.08
CA GLY A 247 2.87 16.81 13.44
C GLY A 247 4.26 16.98 12.83
N ARG A 248 4.65 16.09 11.91
CA ARG A 248 5.98 16.08 11.31
C ARG A 248 6.19 17.22 10.30
N VAL A 249 7.37 17.82 10.35
CA VAL A 249 7.77 18.99 9.53
C VAL A 249 7.68 18.68 8.03
N GLU A 250 8.03 17.46 7.63
CA GLU A 250 8.06 17.01 6.23
C GLU A 250 6.70 17.09 5.51
N ILE A 251 5.60 17.04 6.27
CA ILE A 251 4.23 17.09 5.73
C ILE A 251 3.47 18.34 6.17
N GLN A 252 3.97 19.12 7.14
CA GLN A 252 3.27 20.30 7.68
C GLN A 252 2.85 21.28 6.58
N ASP A 253 3.76 21.57 5.66
CA ASP A 253 3.52 22.56 4.59
C ASP A 253 2.40 22.13 3.62
N GLY A 254 2.06 20.84 3.57
CA GLY A 254 0.99 20.29 2.72
C GLY A 254 -0.32 20.02 3.47
N ILE A 255 -0.37 20.21 4.79
CA ILE A 255 -1.57 19.95 5.60
C ILE A 255 -2.55 21.12 5.47
N HIS A 256 -3.82 20.77 5.30
CA HIS A 256 -4.95 21.70 5.20
C HIS A 256 -6.08 21.18 6.08
N ASP A 257 -7.12 21.99 6.27
CA ASP A 257 -8.25 21.65 7.15
C ASP A 257 -8.91 20.30 6.79
N VAL A 258 -8.94 19.96 5.50
CA VAL A 258 -9.47 18.69 4.99
C VAL A 258 -8.70 17.46 5.51
N HIS A 259 -7.44 17.62 5.92
CA HIS A 259 -6.59 16.52 6.41
C HIS A 259 -6.67 16.35 7.93
N LYS A 260 -7.13 17.36 8.68
CA LYS A 260 -7.15 17.34 10.16
C LYS A 260 -7.88 16.12 10.75
N PRO A 261 -9.09 15.74 10.29
CA PRO A 261 -9.78 14.57 10.84
C PRO A 261 -8.99 13.27 10.64
N LEU A 262 -8.27 13.15 9.53
CA LEU A 262 -7.46 11.96 9.25
C LEU A 262 -6.21 11.91 10.13
N ILE A 263 -5.61 13.06 10.41
CA ILE A 263 -4.49 13.20 11.35
C ILE A 263 -4.93 12.83 12.77
N ASP A 264 -6.05 13.37 13.24
CA ASP A 264 -6.57 13.08 14.58
C ASP A 264 -6.80 11.57 14.78
N VAL A 265 -7.39 10.92 13.78
CA VAL A 265 -7.61 9.46 13.80
C VAL A 265 -6.30 8.69 13.72
N LEU A 266 -5.33 9.16 12.93
CA LEU A 266 -4.01 8.54 12.81
C LEU A 266 -3.27 8.55 14.16
N ASP A 267 -3.18 9.72 14.79
CA ASP A 267 -2.49 9.88 16.07
C ASP A 267 -3.23 9.16 17.19
N ALA A 268 -4.57 9.19 17.21
CA ALA A 268 -5.36 8.38 18.16
C ALA A 268 -5.11 6.88 17.99
N THR A 269 -5.04 6.38 16.74
CA THR A 269 -4.73 4.96 16.46
C THR A 269 -3.32 4.61 16.95
N HIS A 270 -2.35 5.50 16.77
CA HIS A 270 -0.99 5.30 17.25
C HIS A 270 -0.93 5.24 18.78
N VAL A 271 -1.61 6.15 19.48
CA VAL A 271 -1.69 6.16 20.94
C VAL A 271 -2.33 4.87 21.46
N LEU A 272 -3.45 4.44 20.88
CA LEU A 272 -4.12 3.19 21.25
C LEU A 272 -3.21 1.97 21.06
N LEU A 273 -2.45 1.92 19.95
CA LEU A 273 -1.45 0.88 19.72
C LEU A 273 -0.40 0.85 20.82
N LEU A 274 0.14 2.00 21.22
CA LEU A 274 1.13 2.08 22.30
C LEU A 274 0.55 1.63 23.65
N THR A 275 -0.68 2.06 23.98
CA THR A 275 -1.37 1.63 25.21
C THR A 275 -1.60 0.12 25.23
N LEU A 276 -2.05 -0.45 24.10
CA LEU A 276 -2.23 -1.89 23.93
C LEU A 276 -0.92 -2.66 24.15
N ILE A 277 0.18 -2.19 23.57
CA ILE A 277 1.49 -2.83 23.68
C ILE A 277 2.05 -2.76 25.11
N ILE A 278 1.96 -1.61 25.76
CA ILE A 278 2.43 -1.43 27.14
C ILE A 278 1.66 -2.35 28.08
N ASN A 279 0.37 -2.59 27.77
CA ASN A 279 -0.52 -3.47 28.51
C ASN A 279 -0.49 -3.14 30.01
N ALA A 280 -0.66 -1.86 30.35
CA ALA A 280 -0.50 -1.30 31.69
C ALA A 280 -1.42 -1.94 32.75
N ASP A 281 -2.50 -2.60 32.31
CA ASP A 281 -3.45 -3.33 33.16
C ASP A 281 -3.02 -4.78 33.45
N SER A 282 -1.90 -5.23 32.90
CA SER A 282 -1.32 -6.53 33.25
C SER A 282 -0.90 -6.52 34.72
N PRO A 283 -1.29 -7.53 35.51
CA PRO A 283 -0.79 -7.64 36.87
C PRO A 283 0.75 -7.70 36.83
N THR A 284 1.40 -6.75 37.51
CA THR A 284 2.86 -6.79 37.70
C THR A 284 3.19 -8.08 38.43
N LYS A 285 3.99 -8.93 37.78
CA LYS A 285 4.54 -10.14 38.40
C LYS A 285 5.55 -9.80 39.48
#